data_AF-A0AA89ASF8-F1
#
_entry.id   AF-A0AA89ASF8-F1
#
_cell.length_a   1.000
_cell.length_b   1.000
_cell.length_c   1.000
_cell.angle_alpha   90.00
_cell.angle_beta   90.00
_cell.angle_gamma   90.00
#
_symmetry.space_group_name_H-M   'P 1'
#
loop_
_entity.id
_entity.type
_entity.pdbx_description
1 polymer ?
#
loop_
_entity_poly.entity_id
_entity_poly.type
_entity_poly.pdbx_seq_one_letter_code
_entity_poly.pdbx_strand_id
1 'polypeptide(L)'
;MSNTLFDAYHTVKTAKELWNQLERRYITEDATSKRFIVSKFFDYKMVDGRSVMEQFNEIKSILDRYSQHKLALDEFIVVTSIIDKLPPSWKNFRNNLKHRKEDINLDELGTHLRIEEDLRKEEKSKSEGSNHFLSKLSKRKVNVMLRKTMKMKWNLEGANE
;
A
#
# COMPACT_ATOMS: atom_id res chain seq x y z
N MET A 1 -11.70 -27.93 36.94
CA MET A 1 -11.56 -27.23 35.66
C MET A 1 -12.93 -26.66 35.32
N SER A 2 -13.14 -25.35 35.47
CA SER A 2 -14.40 -24.70 35.06
C SER A 2 -14.44 -24.67 33.55
N ASN A 3 -15.50 -25.20 32.96
CA ASN A 3 -15.67 -25.18 31.53
C ASN A 3 -16.43 -23.88 31.21
N THR A 4 -15.68 -22.79 31.08
CA THR A 4 -16.20 -21.40 30.98
C THR A 4 -17.27 -21.24 29.91
N LEU A 5 -17.20 -22.06 28.85
CA LEU A 5 -18.20 -22.12 27.79
C LEU A 5 -19.49 -22.81 28.27
N PHE A 6 -19.40 -23.92 28.98
CA PHE A 6 -20.55 -24.61 29.57
C PHE A 6 -21.23 -23.72 30.62
N ASP A 7 -20.47 -23.12 31.52
CA ASP A 7 -21.02 -22.22 32.56
C ASP A 7 -21.74 -21.01 31.94
N ALA A 8 -21.25 -20.47 30.82
CA ALA A 8 -21.87 -19.34 30.13
C ALA A 8 -23.17 -19.69 29.37
N TYR A 9 -23.33 -20.94 28.93
CA TYR A 9 -24.41 -21.33 28.01
C TYR A 9 -25.35 -22.41 28.55
N HIS A 10 -25.06 -23.05 29.69
CA HIS A 10 -25.87 -24.13 30.27
C HIS A 10 -27.29 -23.69 30.69
N THR A 11 -27.51 -22.40 30.89
CA THR A 11 -28.82 -21.82 31.25
C THR A 11 -29.74 -21.62 30.05
N VAL A 12 -29.24 -21.78 28.82
CA VAL A 12 -30.02 -21.55 27.60
C VAL A 12 -30.89 -22.77 27.30
N LYS A 13 -32.22 -22.58 27.33
CA LYS A 13 -33.20 -23.68 27.30
C LYS A 13 -33.43 -24.28 25.92
N THR A 14 -33.07 -23.56 24.85
CA THR A 14 -33.30 -24.00 23.47
C THR A 14 -32.07 -23.84 22.60
N ALA A 15 -31.86 -24.80 21.69
CA ALA A 15 -30.79 -24.73 20.70
C ALA A 15 -30.87 -23.47 19.83
N LYS A 16 -32.08 -22.96 19.57
CA LYS A 16 -32.32 -21.72 18.81
C LYS A 16 -31.82 -20.48 19.56
N GLU A 17 -32.08 -20.37 20.87
CA GLU A 17 -31.57 -19.26 21.67
C GLU A 17 -30.05 -19.32 21.83
N LEU A 18 -29.50 -20.54 21.97
CA LEU A 18 -28.05 -20.74 22.03
C LEU A 18 -27.40 -20.29 20.73
N TRP A 19 -27.96 -20.71 19.60
CA TRP A 19 -27.52 -20.28 18.28
C TRP A 19 -27.59 -18.76 18.12
N ASN A 20 -28.71 -18.13 18.48
CA ASN A 20 -28.87 -16.68 18.40
C ASN A 20 -27.89 -15.92 19.31
N GLN A 21 -27.56 -16.43 20.50
CA GLN A 21 -26.56 -15.80 21.38
C GLN A 21 -25.15 -15.91 20.82
N LEU A 22 -24.78 -17.08 20.30
CA LEU A 22 -23.49 -17.28 19.63
C LEU A 22 -23.39 -16.39 18.39
N GLU A 23 -24.44 -16.40 17.56
CA GLU A 23 -24.55 -15.57 16.37
C GLU A 23 -24.38 -14.09 16.71
N ARG A 24 -25.11 -13.56 17.71
CA ARG A 24 -24.96 -12.17 18.14
C ARG A 24 -23.54 -11.87 18.64
N ARG A 25 -22.96 -12.74 19.47
CA ARG A 25 -21.64 -12.48 20.06
C ARG A 25 -20.54 -12.48 18.98
N TYR A 26 -20.50 -13.53 18.16
CA TYR A 26 -19.42 -13.73 17.21
C TYR A 26 -19.61 -12.95 15.89
N ILE A 27 -20.84 -12.77 15.40
CA ILE A 27 -21.09 -11.92 14.21
C ILE A 27 -20.89 -10.44 14.56
N THR A 28 -21.29 -9.98 15.75
CA THR A 28 -21.05 -8.58 16.15
C THR A 28 -19.55 -8.29 16.33
N GLU A 29 -18.80 -9.24 16.89
CA GLU A 29 -17.35 -9.13 17.04
C GLU A 29 -16.64 -9.10 15.68
N ASP A 30 -17.01 -9.99 14.74
CA ASP A 30 -16.49 -9.97 13.38
C ASP A 30 -16.86 -8.68 12.63
N ALA A 31 -18.10 -8.19 12.76
CA ALA A 31 -18.52 -6.92 12.18
C ALA A 31 -17.79 -5.72 12.79
N THR A 32 -17.52 -5.74 14.10
CA THR A 32 -16.76 -4.70 14.80
C THR A 32 -15.29 -4.71 14.36
N SER A 33 -14.69 -5.90 14.21
CA SER A 33 -13.33 -6.07 13.68
C SER A 33 -13.22 -5.56 12.24
N LYS A 34 -14.18 -5.92 11.38
CA LYS A 34 -14.27 -5.43 9.99
C LYS A 34 -14.36 -3.92 9.92
N ARG A 35 -15.26 -3.30 10.70
CA ARG A 35 -15.40 -1.83 10.76
C ARG A 35 -14.11 -1.15 11.20
N PHE A 36 -13.41 -1.72 12.18
CA PHE A 36 -12.14 -1.19 12.65
C PHE A 36 -11.04 -1.23 11.58
N ILE A 37 -10.90 -2.37 10.88
CA ILE A 37 -9.93 -2.51 9.78
C ILE A 37 -10.24 -1.51 8.66
N VAL A 38 -11.53 -1.35 8.34
CA VAL A 38 -11.98 -0.41 7.32
C VAL A 38 -11.65 1.04 7.69
N SER A 39 -12.03 1.47 8.90
CA SER A 39 -11.69 2.81 9.40
C SER A 39 -10.19 3.04 9.37
N LYS A 40 -9.40 2.07 9.86
CA LYS A 40 -7.94 2.16 9.91
C LYS A 40 -7.32 2.42 8.54
N PHE A 41 -7.82 1.80 7.48
CA PHE A 41 -7.33 2.07 6.11
C PHE A 41 -7.69 3.49 5.65
N PHE A 42 -8.95 3.89 5.81
CA PHE A 42 -9.42 5.21 5.34
C PHE A 42 -8.78 6.36 6.13
N ASP A 43 -8.59 6.21 7.43
CA ASP A 43 -8.01 7.21 8.32
C ASP A 43 -6.47 7.30 8.20
N TYR A 44 -5.82 6.28 7.62
CA TYR A 44 -4.37 6.28 7.46
C TYR A 44 -3.90 7.47 6.62
N LYS A 45 -2.91 8.22 7.11
CA LYS A 45 -2.26 9.32 6.38
C LYS A 45 -0.76 9.17 6.55
N MET A 46 -0.01 9.23 5.45
CA MET A 46 1.44 9.19 5.56
C MET A 46 1.96 10.53 6.06
N VAL A 47 2.98 10.46 6.92
CA VAL A 47 3.63 11.62 7.52
C VAL A 47 5.02 11.81 6.92
N ASP A 48 5.42 13.07 6.79
CA ASP A 48 6.80 13.43 6.48
C ASP A 48 7.74 13.02 7.61
N GLY A 49 9.00 12.73 7.28
CA GLY A 49 10.04 12.36 8.26
C GLY A 49 10.14 10.86 8.57
N ARG A 50 9.17 10.05 8.14
CA ARG A 50 9.27 8.58 8.12
C ARG A 50 9.54 8.07 6.71
N SER A 51 10.02 6.84 6.58
CA SER A 51 10.11 6.18 5.27
C SER A 51 8.69 6.02 4.69
N VAL A 52 8.53 6.37 3.42
CA VAL A 52 7.30 6.13 2.67
C VAL A 52 7.14 4.64 2.40
N MET A 53 8.25 3.92 2.18
CA MET A 53 8.22 2.48 1.97
C MET A 53 7.76 1.72 3.23
N GLU A 54 8.20 2.12 4.41
CA GLU A 54 7.69 1.56 5.68
C GLU A 54 6.18 1.79 5.83
N GLN A 55 5.72 3.03 5.62
CA GLN A 55 4.31 3.38 5.72
C GLN A 55 3.46 2.68 4.65
N PHE A 56 3.99 2.48 3.44
CA PHE A 56 3.34 1.69 2.40
C PHE A 56 3.18 0.22 2.81
N ASN A 57 4.20 -0.38 3.42
CA ASN A 57 4.11 -1.75 3.94
C ASN A 57 3.10 -1.88 5.09
N GLU A 58 2.97 -0.86 5.94
CA GLU A 58 1.91 -0.81 6.94
C GLU A 58 0.53 -0.81 6.30
N ILE A 59 0.32 -0.05 5.22
CA ILE A 59 -0.94 -0.08 4.47
C ILE A 59 -1.18 -1.45 3.83
N LYS A 60 -0.15 -2.07 3.22
CA LYS A 60 -0.27 -3.46 2.71
C LYS A 60 -0.71 -4.42 3.82
N SER A 61 -0.14 -4.32 5.02
CA SER A 61 -0.56 -5.15 6.16
C SER A 61 -2.03 -4.95 6.56
N ILE A 62 -2.59 -3.75 6.33
CA ILE A 62 -4.01 -3.48 6.54
C ILE A 62 -4.82 -4.19 5.44
N LEU A 63 -4.42 -4.07 4.18
CA LEU A 63 -5.06 -4.75 3.04
C LEU A 63 -5.00 -6.28 3.14
N ASP A 64 -3.93 -6.85 3.68
CA ASP A 64 -3.85 -8.29 3.91
C ASP A 64 -4.93 -8.76 4.92
N ARG A 65 -5.22 -7.93 5.93
CA ARG A 65 -6.34 -8.20 6.86
C ARG A 65 -7.71 -8.04 6.19
N TYR A 66 -7.85 -7.15 5.20
CA TYR A 66 -9.08 -7.09 4.38
C TYR A 66 -9.34 -8.43 3.69
N SER A 67 -8.32 -9.01 3.06
CA SER A 67 -8.39 -10.31 2.39
C SER A 67 -8.76 -11.44 3.36
N GLN A 68 -8.23 -11.42 4.59
CA GLN A 68 -8.59 -12.38 5.65
C GLN A 68 -10.08 -12.30 6.04
N HIS A 69 -10.66 -11.10 6.08
CA HIS A 69 -12.07 -10.88 6.38
C HIS A 69 -12.99 -10.93 5.16
N LYS A 70 -12.48 -11.36 3.99
CA LYS A 70 -13.18 -11.41 2.69
C LYS A 70 -13.75 -10.06 2.24
N LEU A 71 -13.09 -8.97 2.65
CA LEU A 71 -13.38 -7.62 2.19
C LEU A 71 -12.53 -7.36 0.94
N ALA A 72 -13.08 -7.58 -0.24
CA ALA A 72 -12.39 -7.22 -1.48
C ALA A 72 -12.55 -5.71 -1.72
N LEU A 73 -11.44 -5.01 -1.90
CA LEU A 73 -11.41 -3.65 -2.45
C LEU A 73 -10.87 -3.73 -3.86
N ASP A 74 -11.44 -2.92 -4.74
CA ASP A 74 -10.95 -2.75 -6.09
C ASP A 74 -9.51 -2.20 -6.07
N GLU A 75 -8.62 -2.79 -6.86
CA GLU A 75 -7.19 -2.45 -6.85
C GLU A 75 -6.94 -1.01 -7.29
N PHE A 76 -7.71 -0.52 -8.27
CA PHE A 76 -7.64 0.86 -8.72
C PHE A 76 -8.03 1.85 -7.60
N ILE A 77 -9.07 1.54 -6.82
CA ILE A 77 -9.45 2.32 -5.62
C ILE A 77 -8.31 2.32 -4.59
N VAL A 78 -7.70 1.16 -4.33
CA VAL A 78 -6.60 1.03 -3.37
C VAL A 78 -5.39 1.87 -3.80
N VAL A 79 -4.95 1.71 -5.04
CA VAL A 79 -3.79 2.45 -5.59
C VAL A 79 -4.05 3.95 -5.55
N THR A 80 -5.21 4.40 -6.00
CA THR A 80 -5.59 5.82 -5.96
C THR A 80 -5.59 6.37 -4.53
N SER A 81 -6.15 5.60 -3.59
CA SER A 81 -6.17 5.96 -2.17
C SER A 81 -4.76 6.07 -1.57
N ILE A 82 -3.85 5.15 -1.89
CA ILE A 82 -2.46 5.21 -1.42
C ILE A 82 -1.73 6.42 -2.00
N ILE A 83 -1.92 6.72 -3.29
CA ILE A 83 -1.36 7.91 -3.93
C ILE A 83 -1.83 9.18 -3.21
N ASP A 84 -3.11 9.26 -2.84
CA ASP A 84 -3.66 10.40 -2.12
C ASP A 84 -3.17 10.52 -0.67
N LYS A 85 -2.80 9.40 -0.06
CA LYS A 85 -2.23 9.36 1.30
C LYS A 85 -0.76 9.75 1.36
N LEU A 86 -0.08 9.91 0.21
CA LEU A 86 1.33 10.29 0.17
C LEU A 86 1.59 11.61 0.92
N PRO A 87 2.74 11.71 1.62
CA PRO A 87 2.98 12.85 2.46
C PRO A 87 3.21 14.13 1.62
N PRO A 88 2.99 15.33 2.20
CA PRO A 88 3.08 16.60 1.48
C PRO A 88 4.37 16.79 0.67
N SER A 89 5.53 16.35 1.19
CA SER A 89 6.81 16.46 0.47
C SER A 89 6.88 15.64 -0.82
N TRP A 90 5.93 14.72 -1.06
CA TRP A 90 5.83 13.89 -2.26
C TRP A 90 4.80 14.41 -3.28
N LYS A 91 4.29 15.63 -3.11
CA LYS A 91 3.25 16.23 -3.98
C LYS A 91 3.55 16.14 -5.49
N ASN A 92 4.77 16.40 -5.92
CA ASN A 92 5.14 16.36 -7.34
C ASN A 92 5.08 14.94 -7.91
N PHE A 93 5.60 13.96 -7.16
CA PHE A 93 5.54 12.55 -7.52
C PHE A 93 4.09 12.04 -7.54
N ARG A 94 3.29 12.41 -6.53
CA ARG A 94 1.85 12.13 -6.49
C ARG A 94 1.14 12.62 -7.75
N ASN A 95 1.38 13.88 -8.14
CA ASN A 95 0.77 14.45 -9.34
C ASN A 95 1.24 13.73 -10.61
N ASN A 96 2.50 13.30 -10.69
CA ASN A 96 3.01 12.52 -11.81
C ASN A 96 2.25 11.19 -11.96
N LEU A 97 2.00 10.48 -10.86
CA LEU A 97 1.24 9.24 -10.87
C LEU A 97 -0.22 9.47 -11.31
N LYS A 98 -0.86 10.56 -10.86
CA LYS A 98 -2.25 10.89 -11.24
C LYS A 98 -2.45 11.20 -12.73
N HIS A 99 -1.40 11.65 -13.42
CA HIS A 99 -1.47 12.02 -14.83
C HIS A 99 -0.90 10.96 -15.77
N ARG A 100 -0.53 9.78 -15.25
CA ARG A 100 -0.17 8.64 -16.09
C ARG A 100 -1.40 8.10 -16.83
N LYS A 101 -1.18 7.64 -18.06
CA LYS A 101 -2.22 7.05 -18.92
C LYS A 101 -2.42 5.55 -18.68
N GLU A 102 -1.44 4.89 -18.08
CA GLU A 102 -1.48 3.48 -17.75
C GLU A 102 -1.96 3.31 -16.32
N ASP A 103 -2.88 2.36 -16.10
CA ASP A 103 -3.28 1.95 -14.78
C ASP A 103 -2.10 1.28 -14.08
N ILE A 104 -1.78 1.75 -12.88
CA ILE A 104 -0.68 1.25 -12.06
C ILE A 104 -1.27 0.24 -11.08
N ASN A 105 -0.73 -0.98 -11.04
CA ASN A 105 -1.12 -1.95 -10.02
C ASN A 105 -0.38 -1.71 -8.69
N LEU A 106 -0.78 -2.41 -7.62
CA LEU A 106 -0.23 -2.18 -6.29
C LEU A 106 1.27 -2.48 -6.18
N ASP A 107 1.75 -3.48 -6.91
CA ASP A 107 3.17 -3.86 -6.87
C ASP A 107 4.05 -2.90 -7.68
N GLU A 108 3.57 -2.43 -8.83
CA GLU A 108 4.21 -1.37 -9.60
C GLU A 108 4.30 -0.08 -8.80
N LEU A 109 3.23 0.31 -8.10
CA LEU A 109 3.25 1.45 -7.19
C LEU A 109 4.36 1.28 -6.13
N GLY A 110 4.47 0.10 -5.52
CA GLY A 110 5.54 -0.21 -4.57
C GLY A 110 6.95 -0.04 -5.17
N THR A 111 7.15 -0.48 -6.42
CA THR A 111 8.45 -0.32 -7.11
C THR A 111 8.77 1.15 -7.37
N HIS A 112 7.78 1.94 -7.81
CA HIS A 112 7.94 3.36 -8.05
C HIS A 112 8.23 4.14 -6.76
N LEU A 113 7.53 3.81 -5.66
CA LEU A 113 7.77 4.43 -4.35
C LEU A 113 9.19 4.14 -3.85
N ARG A 114 9.66 2.91 -3.98
CA ARG A 114 11.02 2.53 -3.57
C ARG A 114 12.09 3.31 -4.36
N ILE A 115 11.96 3.38 -5.69
CA ILE A 115 12.90 4.10 -6.55
C ILE A 115 12.93 5.59 -6.20
N GLU A 116 11.76 6.21 -6.04
CA GLU A 116 11.65 7.64 -5.70
C GLU A 116 12.23 7.94 -4.31
N GLU A 117 12.02 7.05 -3.33
CA GLU A 117 12.57 7.22 -1.99
C GLU A 117 14.11 7.18 -2.02
N ASP A 118 14.69 6.23 -2.75
CA ASP A 118 16.14 6.11 -2.91
C ASP A 118 16.74 7.33 -3.61
N LEU A 119 16.07 7.86 -4.66
CA LEU A 119 16.49 9.10 -5.32
C LEU A 119 16.52 10.29 -4.36
N ARG A 120 15.53 10.41 -3.49
CA ARG A 120 15.45 11.49 -2.48
C ARG A 120 16.52 11.37 -1.40
N LYS A 121 16.84 10.15 -0.96
CA LYS A 121 17.98 9.89 -0.03
C LYS A 121 19.31 10.27 -0.68
N GLU A 122 19.48 9.97 -1.96
CA GLU A 122 20.67 10.35 -2.71
C GLU A 122 20.78 11.86 -2.94
N GLU A 123 19.68 12.59 -3.06
CA GLU A 123 19.70 14.05 -3.17
C GLU A 123 20.08 14.75 -1.88
N LYS A 124 19.59 14.27 -0.74
CA LYS A 124 20.00 14.78 0.57
C LYS A 124 21.50 14.60 0.80
N SER A 125 22.05 13.42 0.48
CA SER A 125 23.49 13.15 0.60
C SER A 125 24.38 13.90 -0.41
N LYS A 126 23.84 14.37 -1.54
CA LYS A 126 24.58 15.24 -2.49
C LYS A 126 24.86 16.64 -1.92
N SER A 127 24.01 17.13 -1.00
CA SER A 127 24.22 18.45 -0.38
C SER A 127 25.41 18.49 0.59
N GLU A 128 25.92 17.33 0.99
CA GLU A 128 26.96 17.19 2.02
C GLU A 128 28.33 16.69 1.51
N GLY A 129 28.51 16.35 0.23
CA GLY A 129 29.77 15.71 -0.22
C GLY A 129 30.14 15.85 -1.71
N SER A 130 31.03 16.80 -2.02
CA SER A 130 31.49 17.15 -3.36
C SER A 130 32.34 16.11 -4.13
N ASN A 131 32.77 15.00 -3.52
CA ASN A 131 33.77 14.09 -4.15
C ASN A 131 33.21 12.81 -4.83
N HIS A 132 31.89 12.68 -5.00
CA HIS A 132 31.26 11.50 -5.63
C HIS A 132 30.90 11.67 -7.12
N PHE A 133 31.22 12.81 -7.74
CA PHE A 133 30.68 13.22 -9.04
C PHE A 133 31.11 12.34 -10.24
N LEU A 134 32.37 11.88 -10.27
CA LEU A 134 32.93 11.17 -11.45
C LEU A 134 32.42 9.73 -11.60
N SER A 135 32.24 8.99 -10.51
CA SER A 135 31.69 7.61 -10.57
C SER A 135 30.18 7.59 -10.84
N LYS A 136 29.47 8.67 -10.47
CA LYS A 136 28.04 8.86 -10.75
C LYS A 136 27.74 9.25 -12.20
N LEU A 137 28.61 10.00 -12.89
CA LEU A 137 28.43 10.31 -14.32
C LEU A 137 28.41 9.04 -15.19
N SER A 138 29.24 8.05 -14.84
CA SER A 138 29.29 6.76 -15.54
C SER A 138 27.97 5.99 -15.40
N LYS A 139 27.43 5.88 -14.18
CA LYS A 139 26.13 5.23 -13.94
C LYS A 139 24.94 6.00 -14.53
N ARG A 140 24.99 7.34 -14.50
CA ARG A 140 23.98 8.22 -15.12
C ARG A 140 23.91 8.04 -16.64
N LYS A 141 25.06 7.93 -17.33
CA LYS A 141 25.09 7.66 -18.77
C LYS A 141 24.42 6.33 -19.11
N VAL A 142 24.68 5.28 -18.33
CA VAL A 142 24.08 3.95 -18.52
C VAL A 142 22.56 4.00 -18.32
N ASN A 143 22.07 4.66 -17.27
CA ASN A 143 20.64 4.70 -16.95
C ASN A 143 19.83 5.56 -17.96
N VAL A 144 20.41 6.68 -18.43
CA VAL A 144 19.83 7.47 -19.53
C VAL A 144 19.80 6.67 -20.83
N MET A 145 20.84 5.89 -21.11
CA MET A 145 20.88 5.02 -22.27
C MET A 145 19.80 3.94 -22.21
N LEU A 146 19.60 3.29 -21.05
CA LEU A 146 18.53 2.30 -20.84
C LEU A 146 17.13 2.88 -21.04
N ARG A 147 16.88 4.10 -20.54
CA ARG A 147 15.58 4.78 -20.77
C ARG A 147 15.37 5.12 -22.23
N LYS A 148 16.43 5.53 -22.94
CA LYS A 148 16.36 5.88 -24.36
C LYS A 148 16.17 4.63 -25.25
N THR A 149 16.81 3.51 -24.92
CA THR A 149 16.64 2.24 -25.64
C THR A 149 15.27 1.62 -25.41
N MET A 150 14.73 1.68 -24.19
CA MET A 150 13.35 1.25 -23.91
C MET A 150 12.32 2.08 -24.68
N LYS A 151 12.50 3.40 -24.75
CA LYS A 151 11.62 4.29 -25.53
C LYS A 151 11.69 4.04 -27.05
N MET A 152 12.87 3.68 -27.58
CA MET A 152 13.01 3.33 -29.00
C MET A 152 12.37 1.98 -29.34
N LYS A 153 12.51 0.96 -28.47
CA LYS A 153 11.81 -0.32 -28.64
C LYS A 153 10.30 -0.13 -28.68
N TRP A 154 9.76 0.65 -27.74
CA TRP A 154 8.33 0.99 -27.69
C TRP A 154 7.81 1.62 -28.99
N ASN A 155 8.57 2.55 -29.57
CA ASN A 155 8.16 3.21 -30.82
C ASN A 155 8.27 2.33 -32.06
N LEU A 156 9.12 1.30 -32.05
CA LEU A 156 9.26 0.34 -33.16
C LEU A 156 8.19 -0.75 -33.09
N GLU A 157 7.83 -1.20 -31.89
CA GLU A 157 6.76 -2.18 -31.67
C GLU A 157 5.38 -1.57 -31.95
N GLY A 158 5.16 -0.29 -31.65
CA GLY A 158 3.93 0.44 -32.00
C GLY A 158 3.83 0.99 -33.42
N ALA A 159 4.81 0.72 -34.30
CA ALA A 159 4.82 1.15 -35.70
C ALA A 159 4.55 0.01 -36.69
N ASN A 160 4.30 -1.20 -36.19
CA ASN A 160 4.08 -2.42 -36.98
C ASN A 160 2.64 -2.95 -36.88
N GLU A 161 1.71 -2.07 -36.46
CA GLU A 161 0.26 -2.25 -36.41
C GLU A 161 -0.40 -1.21 -37.31
#